data_AF-A0A2H6A4T9-F1
#
_entry.id   AF-A0A2H6A4T9-F1
#
_cell.length_a   1.000
_cell.length_b   1.000
_cell.length_c   1.000
_cell.angle_alpha   90.00
_cell.angle_beta   90.00
_cell.angle_gamma   90.00
#
_symmetry.space_group_name_H-M   'P 1'
#
loop_
_entity.id
_entity.type
_entity.pdbx_description
1 polymer ?
#
loop_
_entity_poly.entity_id
_entity_poly.type
_entity_poly.pdbx_seq_one_letter_code
_entity_poly.pdbx_strand_id
1 'polypeptide(L)'
;MTDHLIAPHGGVLVDGLAGEDRIAELRELSRDWPSWDLTPRQLCDLELLLNGGFSPLAGFLRRRDYERVLSEMRLCDGTLWPIPVTLDVPQSVAEAAAKTGFLALRDPEGVMLAALHVEEGSRLRGGDRLTFVGRADLVGIYRLPAASYRPRGSTSPSSIPSGTPSSKR
;
A
#
# COMPACT_ATOMS: atom_id res chain seq x y z
N MET A 1 -1.64 29.15 -6.06
CA MET A 1 -0.30 29.07 -6.68
C MET A 1 0.00 27.60 -6.96
N THR A 2 -0.30 27.12 -8.16
CA THR A 2 -0.02 25.73 -8.64
C THR A 2 0.46 25.72 -10.10
N ASP A 3 0.68 26.89 -10.69
CA ASP A 3 0.85 27.12 -12.14
C ASP A 3 2.20 26.63 -12.72
N HIS A 4 3.04 26.02 -11.88
CA HIS A 4 4.36 25.50 -12.26
C HIS A 4 4.53 24.00 -11.96
N LEU A 5 3.53 23.33 -11.39
CA LEU A 5 3.59 21.90 -11.11
C LEU A 5 2.97 21.12 -12.27
N ILE A 6 3.59 19.99 -12.62
CA ILE A 6 2.99 19.04 -13.56
C ILE A 6 1.69 18.49 -12.96
N ALA A 7 0.69 18.28 -13.82
CA ALA A 7 -0.55 17.66 -13.38
C ALA A 7 -0.28 16.22 -12.89
N PRO A 8 -0.99 15.74 -11.85
CA PRO A 8 -0.95 14.34 -11.44
C PRO A 8 -1.31 13.42 -12.61
N HIS A 9 -0.78 12.20 -12.59
CA HIS A 9 -1.15 11.19 -13.58
C HIS A 9 -2.65 10.85 -13.45
N GLY A 10 -3.36 10.85 -14.58
CA GLY A 10 -4.83 10.76 -14.60
C GLY A 10 -5.55 12.07 -14.24
N GLY A 11 -4.83 13.18 -14.06
CA GLY A 11 -5.37 14.53 -13.88
C GLY A 11 -5.77 14.91 -12.46
N VAL A 12 -5.95 13.92 -11.57
CA VAL A 12 -6.36 14.14 -10.17
C VAL A 12 -5.42 13.37 -9.25
N LEU A 13 -4.91 14.05 -8.21
CA LEU A 13 -4.16 13.41 -7.15
C LEU A 13 -5.16 12.71 -6.21
N VAL A 14 -4.98 11.41 -6.01
CA VAL A 14 -5.73 10.65 -5.01
C VAL A 14 -5.04 10.83 -3.65
N ASP A 15 -5.74 11.40 -2.67
CA ASP A 15 -5.31 11.40 -1.27
C ASP A 15 -6.10 10.32 -0.52
N GLY A 16 -5.43 9.25 -0.11
CA GLY A 16 -6.04 8.11 0.59
C GLY A 16 -6.09 8.26 2.11
N LEU A 17 -5.60 9.36 2.67
CA LEU A 17 -5.67 9.58 4.12
C LEU A 17 -7.07 10.06 4.52
N ALA A 18 -7.67 9.43 5.53
CA ALA A 18 -8.91 9.96 6.09
C ALA A 18 -8.67 11.04 7.15
N GLY A 19 -9.71 11.83 7.39
CA GLY A 19 -9.79 12.70 8.55
C GLY A 19 -9.86 11.93 9.87
N GLU A 20 -9.50 12.61 10.96
CA GLU A 20 -9.35 12.02 12.30
C GLU A 20 -10.61 11.29 12.80
N ASP A 21 -11.80 11.85 12.57
CA ASP A 21 -13.06 11.23 12.99
C ASP A 21 -13.28 9.87 12.32
N ARG A 22 -13.03 9.79 11.01
CA ARG A 22 -13.17 8.55 10.25
C ARG A 22 -12.08 7.54 10.63
N ILE A 23 -10.89 8.01 10.98
CA ILE A 23 -9.83 7.16 11.53
C ILE A 23 -10.27 6.52 12.84
N ALA A 24 -10.83 7.30 13.77
CA ALA A 24 -11.31 6.80 15.06
C ALA A 24 -12.43 5.76 14.88
N GLU A 25 -13.39 6.05 14.00
CA GLU A 25 -14.47 5.14 13.65
C GLU A 25 -13.94 3.80 13.10
N LEU A 26 -13.02 3.83 12.14
CA LEU A 26 -12.47 2.60 11.55
C LEU A 26 -11.66 1.78 12.55
N ARG A 27 -10.94 2.44 13.48
CA ARG A 27 -10.24 1.74 14.57
C ARG A 27 -11.21 1.01 15.50
N GLU A 28 -12.37 1.59 15.77
CA GLU A 28 -13.42 0.96 16.57
C GLU A 28 -14.03 -0.25 15.83
N LEU A 29 -14.44 -0.05 14.57
CA LEU A 29 -15.08 -1.08 13.76
C LEU A 29 -14.15 -2.27 13.46
N SER A 30 -12.85 -2.00 13.31
CA SER A 30 -11.85 -3.01 12.92
C SER A 30 -11.50 -4.05 13.98
N ARG A 31 -12.03 -3.94 15.20
CA ARG A 31 -11.75 -4.91 16.27
C ARG A 31 -12.19 -6.33 15.92
N ASP A 32 -13.27 -6.45 15.17
CA ASP A 32 -13.85 -7.74 14.78
C ASP A 32 -13.50 -8.13 13.33
N TRP A 33 -12.64 -7.37 12.66
CA TRP A 33 -12.24 -7.66 11.28
C TRP A 33 -11.10 -8.67 11.24
N PRO A 34 -11.05 -9.52 10.20
CA PRO A 34 -9.81 -10.22 9.89
C PRO A 34 -8.70 -9.20 9.63
N SER A 35 -7.47 -9.57 9.99
CA SER A 35 -6.30 -8.72 9.79
C SER A 35 -5.23 -9.40 8.94
N TRP A 36 -4.44 -8.58 8.27
CA TRP A 36 -3.28 -9.01 7.50
C TRP A 36 -2.07 -8.12 7.83
N ASP A 37 -0.99 -8.75 8.27
CA ASP A 37 0.28 -8.10 8.49
C ASP A 37 1.00 -7.99 7.14
N LEU A 38 1.23 -6.76 6.70
CA LEU A 38 1.75 -6.48 5.37
C LEU A 38 3.22 -6.89 5.27
N THR A 39 3.57 -7.49 4.13
CA THR A 39 4.97 -7.68 3.77
C THR A 39 5.63 -6.34 3.46
N PRO A 40 6.98 -6.23 3.52
CA PRO A 40 7.67 -5.00 3.19
C PRO A 40 7.31 -4.37 1.84
N ARG A 41 7.13 -5.21 0.82
CA ARG A 41 6.73 -4.74 -0.51
C ARG A 41 5.31 -4.17 -0.51
N GLN A 42 4.39 -4.85 0.17
CA GLN A 42 3.01 -4.40 0.29
C GLN A 42 2.88 -3.12 1.12
N LEU A 43 3.74 -2.91 2.11
CA LEU A 43 3.84 -1.64 2.84
C LEU A 43 4.24 -0.49 1.91
N CYS A 44 5.24 -0.68 1.05
CA CYS A 44 5.62 0.35 0.07
C CYS A 44 4.48 0.65 -0.91
N ASP A 45 3.82 -0.39 -1.44
CA ASP A 45 2.69 -0.21 -2.35
C ASP A 45 1.52 0.51 -1.65
N LEU A 46 1.25 0.17 -0.39
CA LEU A 46 0.25 0.85 0.44
C LEU A 46 0.58 2.34 0.62
N GLU A 47 1.84 2.67 0.95
CA GLU A 47 2.26 4.06 1.15
C GLU A 47 2.06 4.90 -0.13
N LEU A 48 2.42 4.34 -1.30
CA LEU A 48 2.25 5.00 -2.60
C LEU A 48 0.78 5.15 -3.01
N LEU A 49 -0.09 4.23 -2.60
CA LEU A 49 -1.53 4.37 -2.77
C LEU A 49 -2.09 5.48 -1.87
N LEU A 50 -1.68 5.52 -0.59
CA LEU A 50 -2.21 6.48 0.38
C LEU A 50 -1.77 7.92 0.11
N ASN A 51 -0.53 8.13 -0.34
CA ASN A 51 0.02 9.46 -0.58
C ASN A 51 -0.22 9.99 -2.01
N GLY A 52 -0.89 9.21 -2.86
CA GLY A 52 -1.22 9.58 -4.24
C GLY A 52 -0.10 9.37 -5.25
N GLY A 53 1.04 8.79 -4.86
CA GLY A 53 2.12 8.41 -5.76
C GLY A 53 1.69 7.42 -6.86
N PHE A 54 0.62 6.67 -6.62
CA PHE A 54 -0.03 5.79 -7.59
C PHE A 54 -1.29 6.34 -8.25
N SER A 55 -1.54 7.65 -8.19
CA SER A 55 -2.64 8.26 -8.95
C SER A 55 -2.58 7.83 -10.43
N PRO A 56 -3.70 7.42 -11.04
CA PRO A 56 -5.09 7.57 -10.58
C PRO A 56 -5.63 6.44 -9.68
N LEU A 57 -4.80 5.51 -9.23
CA LEU A 57 -5.26 4.41 -8.38
C LEU A 57 -5.71 4.91 -7.01
N ALA A 58 -6.94 4.54 -6.63
CA ALA A 58 -7.48 4.75 -5.29
C ALA A 58 -7.31 3.53 -4.36
N GLY A 59 -6.67 2.46 -4.84
CA GLY A 59 -6.52 1.21 -4.13
C GLY A 59 -5.79 0.16 -4.97
N PHE A 60 -5.75 -1.07 -4.47
CA PHE A 60 -5.29 -2.21 -5.28
C PHE A 60 -6.18 -2.39 -6.51
N LEU A 61 -5.61 -2.89 -7.60
CA LEU A 61 -6.34 -3.04 -8.88
C LEU A 61 -7.57 -3.94 -8.70
N ARG A 62 -8.62 -3.73 -9.50
CA ARG A 62 -9.72 -4.70 -9.66
C ARG A 62 -9.38 -5.75 -10.71
N ARG A 63 -10.06 -6.90 -10.70
CA ARG A 63 -9.79 -8.00 -11.65
C ARG A 63 -9.74 -7.50 -13.10
N ARG A 64 -10.73 -6.68 -13.48
CA ARG A 64 -10.83 -6.10 -14.82
C ARG A 64 -9.63 -5.20 -15.16
N ASP A 65 -9.21 -4.34 -14.21
CA ASP A 65 -8.03 -3.48 -14.38
C ASP A 65 -6.75 -4.30 -14.43
N TYR A 66 -6.63 -5.32 -13.59
CA TYR A 66 -5.49 -6.24 -13.60
C TYR A 66 -5.34 -6.97 -14.93
N GLU A 67 -6.41 -7.59 -15.43
CA GLU A 67 -6.41 -8.30 -16.71
C GLU A 67 -6.07 -7.36 -17.88
N ARG A 68 -6.58 -6.13 -17.85
CA ARG A 68 -6.27 -5.11 -18.86
C ARG A 68 -4.84 -4.59 -18.76
N VAL A 69 -4.31 -4.40 -17.56
CA VAL A 69 -2.90 -4.02 -17.34
C VAL A 69 -1.98 -5.10 -17.90
N LEU A 70 -2.26 -6.37 -17.66
CA LEU A 70 -1.45 -7.48 -18.18
C LEU A 70 -1.47 -7.58 -19.72
N SER A 71 -2.61 -7.29 -20.35
CA SER A 71 -2.80 -7.46 -21.79
C SER A 71 -2.48 -6.22 -22.62
N GLU A 72 -2.80 -5.04 -22.10
CA GLU A 72 -2.77 -3.76 -22.83
C GLU A 72 -1.90 -2.69 -22.15
N MET A 73 -1.35 -2.96 -20.96
CA MET A 73 -0.63 -1.98 -20.13
C MET A 73 -1.49 -0.75 -19.79
N ARG A 74 -2.80 -0.94 -19.62
CA ARG A 74 -3.76 0.14 -19.36
C ARG A 74 -4.79 -0.26 -18.31
N LEU A 75 -5.25 0.73 -17.54
CA LEU A 75 -6.46 0.61 -16.71
C LEU A 75 -7.72 0.60 -17.57
N CYS A 76 -8.87 0.20 -17.02
CA CYS A 76 -10.14 0.10 -17.75
C CYS A 76 -10.65 1.42 -18.34
N ASP A 77 -10.21 2.56 -17.81
CA ASP A 77 -10.51 3.90 -18.35
C ASP A 77 -9.59 4.30 -19.54
N GLY A 78 -8.58 3.49 -19.85
CA GLY A 78 -7.61 3.72 -20.92
C GLY A 78 -6.30 4.36 -20.47
N THR A 79 -6.18 4.75 -19.20
CA THR A 79 -4.97 5.32 -18.62
C THR A 79 -3.80 4.35 -18.72
N LEU A 80 -2.63 4.82 -19.16
CA LEU A 80 -1.40 4.00 -19.22
C LEU A 80 -0.99 3.57 -17.81
N TRP A 81 -0.83 2.27 -17.61
CA TRP A 81 -0.43 1.68 -16.34
C TRP A 81 0.23 0.30 -16.57
N PRO A 82 1.57 0.22 -16.61
CA PRO A 82 2.26 -1.00 -17.04
C PRO A 82 2.55 -2.01 -15.90
N ILE A 83 2.36 -1.64 -14.63
CA ILE A 83 2.74 -2.46 -13.48
C ILE A 83 1.51 -2.81 -12.64
N PRO A 84 1.13 -4.08 -12.48
CA PRO A 84 -0.01 -4.45 -11.66
C PRO A 84 0.29 -4.20 -10.18
N VAL A 85 -0.61 -3.47 -9.50
CA VAL A 85 -0.56 -3.21 -8.05
C VAL A 85 -1.65 -4.03 -7.37
N THR A 86 -1.26 -5.10 -6.68
CA THR A 86 -2.18 -6.09 -6.11
C THR A 86 -1.79 -6.49 -4.69
N LEU A 87 -2.77 -6.98 -3.90
CA LEU A 87 -2.51 -7.45 -2.54
C LEU A 87 -2.58 -8.98 -2.47
N ASP A 88 -1.43 -9.63 -2.33
CA ASP A 88 -1.35 -11.09 -2.18
C ASP A 88 -1.46 -11.54 -0.72
N VAL A 89 -2.49 -12.30 -0.38
CA VAL A 89 -2.69 -12.87 0.97
C VAL A 89 -2.94 -14.39 0.91
N PRO A 90 -2.84 -15.12 2.04
CA PRO A 90 -3.28 -16.50 2.12
C PRO A 90 -4.79 -16.64 1.84
N GLN A 91 -5.20 -17.76 1.25
CA GLN A 91 -6.61 -18.02 0.93
C GLN A 91 -7.54 -17.89 2.16
N SER A 92 -7.12 -18.35 3.33
CA SER A 92 -7.91 -18.27 4.57
C SER A 92 -8.22 -16.83 4.98
N VAL A 93 -7.24 -15.93 4.87
CA VAL A 93 -7.41 -14.49 5.11
C VAL A 93 -8.35 -13.91 4.07
N ALA A 94 -8.20 -14.33 2.82
CA ALA A 94 -9.02 -13.80 1.75
C ALA A 94 -10.50 -14.14 1.91
N GLU A 95 -10.79 -15.39 2.25
CA GLU A 95 -12.15 -15.87 2.52
C GLU A 95 -12.76 -15.21 3.76
N ALA A 96 -11.97 -14.98 4.82
CA ALA A 96 -12.44 -14.28 6.01
C ALA A 96 -12.81 -12.82 5.70
N ALA A 97 -12.00 -12.13 4.92
CA ALA A 97 -12.27 -10.75 4.55
C ALA A 97 -13.45 -10.63 3.58
N ALA A 98 -13.61 -11.57 2.64
CA ALA A 98 -14.79 -11.60 1.77
C ALA A 98 -16.10 -11.81 2.54
N LYS A 99 -16.08 -12.58 3.64
CA LYS A 99 -17.27 -12.78 4.50
C LYS A 99 -17.67 -11.55 5.29
N THR A 100 -16.69 -10.74 5.71
CA THR A 100 -16.92 -9.53 6.52
C THR A 100 -17.02 -8.26 5.68
N GLY A 101 -16.57 -8.31 4.42
CA GLY A 101 -16.46 -7.15 3.53
C GLY A 101 -15.25 -6.25 3.82
N PHE A 102 -14.46 -6.55 4.86
CA PHE A 102 -13.35 -5.71 5.31
C PHE A 102 -12.12 -6.53 5.69
N LEU A 103 -10.93 -5.93 5.52
CA LEU A 103 -9.65 -6.44 6.00
C LEU A 103 -8.87 -5.30 6.67
N ALA A 104 -8.42 -5.52 7.90
CA ALA A 104 -7.51 -4.59 8.57
C ALA A 104 -6.07 -4.85 8.10
N LEU A 105 -5.44 -3.86 7.48
CA LEU A 105 -4.04 -3.92 7.06
C LEU A 105 -3.15 -3.37 8.17
N ARG A 106 -2.17 -4.17 8.60
CA ARG A 106 -1.30 -3.84 9.73
C ARG A 106 0.17 -3.87 9.34
N ASP A 107 0.99 -3.14 10.09
CA ASP A 107 2.44 -3.34 10.07
C ASP A 107 2.85 -4.56 10.92
N PRO A 108 4.11 -5.03 10.84
CA PRO A 108 4.61 -6.13 11.66
C PRO A 108 4.56 -5.87 13.18
N GLU A 109 4.44 -4.62 13.60
CA GLU A 109 4.27 -4.18 14.99
C GLU A 109 2.80 -4.24 15.45
N GLY A 110 1.86 -4.55 14.56
CA GLY A 110 0.43 -4.71 14.81
C GLY A 110 -0.39 -3.43 14.70
N VAL A 111 0.24 -2.30 14.32
CA VAL A 111 -0.44 -1.02 14.12
C VAL A 111 -1.30 -1.11 12.86
N MET A 112 -2.58 -0.75 12.99
CA MET A 112 -3.47 -0.67 11.83
C MET A 112 -3.10 0.54 10.98
N LEU A 113 -2.69 0.27 9.74
CA LEU A 113 -2.30 1.28 8.76
C LEU A 113 -3.46 1.67 7.86
N ALA A 114 -4.29 0.71 7.45
CA ALA A 114 -5.43 0.98 6.59
C ALA A 114 -6.57 -0.01 6.76
N ALA A 115 -7.78 0.46 6.48
CA ALA A 115 -8.94 -0.39 6.24
C ALA A 115 -9.03 -0.72 4.74
N LEU A 116 -9.17 -1.99 4.39
CA LEU A 116 -9.42 -2.44 3.03
C LEU A 116 -10.86 -2.93 2.91
N HIS A 117 -11.69 -2.25 2.12
CA HIS A 117 -12.98 -2.78 1.70
C HIS A 117 -12.78 -3.84 0.60
N VAL A 118 -13.47 -4.98 0.72
CA VAL A 118 -13.28 -6.15 -0.16
C VAL A 118 -14.52 -6.34 -1.02
N GLU A 119 -14.44 -5.92 -2.29
CA GLU A 119 -15.51 -6.14 -3.28
C GLU A 119 -15.42 -7.54 -3.93
N GLU A 120 -14.22 -8.02 -4.24
CA GLU A 120 -14.01 -9.30 -4.93
C GLU A 120 -12.60 -9.87 -4.66
N GLY A 121 -12.51 -11.16 -4.39
CA GLY A 121 -11.24 -11.91 -4.28
C GLY A 121 -11.15 -12.93 -5.41
N SER A 122 -10.03 -12.96 -6.13
CA SER A 122 -9.85 -13.94 -7.21
C SER A 122 -8.56 -14.74 -7.04
N ARG A 123 -8.61 -16.03 -7.32
CA ARG A 123 -7.41 -16.88 -7.31
C ARG A 123 -6.61 -16.62 -8.59
N LEU A 124 -5.46 -15.98 -8.46
CA LEU A 124 -4.49 -15.84 -9.54
C LEU A 124 -3.42 -16.93 -9.41
N ARG A 125 -3.19 -17.66 -10.51
CA ARG A 125 -2.21 -18.75 -10.75
C ARG A 125 -1.73 -19.57 -9.52
N GLY A 126 -2.23 -20.81 -9.43
CA GLY A 126 -1.41 -22.01 -9.12
C GLY A 126 -0.58 -22.06 -7.83
N GLY A 127 -1.05 -21.48 -6.73
CA GLY A 127 -0.39 -21.56 -5.41
C GLY A 127 -1.40 -21.55 -4.25
N ASP A 128 -0.91 -21.46 -3.02
CA ASP A 128 -1.68 -21.34 -1.76
C ASP A 128 -2.09 -19.88 -1.43
N ARG A 129 -1.67 -18.92 -2.27
CA ARG A 129 -1.94 -17.49 -2.15
C ARG A 129 -3.08 -17.05 -3.06
N LEU A 130 -3.89 -16.13 -2.58
CA LEU A 130 -4.99 -15.50 -3.30
C LEU A 130 -4.68 -14.01 -3.43
N THR A 131 -4.80 -13.49 -4.64
CA THR A 131 -4.54 -12.08 -4.92
C THR A 131 -5.86 -11.33 -4.86
N PHE A 132 -5.94 -10.36 -3.96
CA PHE A 132 -7.07 -9.45 -3.92
C PHE A 132 -7.02 -8.47 -5.06
N VAL A 133 -8.16 -8.36 -5.74
CA VAL A 133 -8.33 -7.50 -6.90
C VAL A 133 -9.67 -6.76 -6.74
N GLY A 134 -9.69 -5.67 -5.97
CA GLY A 134 -10.92 -4.97 -5.56
C GLY A 134 -10.69 -3.51 -5.18
N ARG A 135 -11.74 -2.67 -5.25
CA ARG A 135 -11.68 -1.26 -4.80
C ARG A 135 -11.44 -1.24 -3.31
N ALA A 136 -10.25 -0.82 -2.93
CA ALA A 136 -9.99 -0.37 -1.58
C ALA A 136 -10.52 1.05 -1.47
N ASP A 137 -11.56 1.29 -0.67
CA ASP A 137 -11.60 2.58 0.03
C ASP A 137 -10.49 2.49 1.08
N LEU A 138 -9.26 2.69 0.60
CA LEU A 138 -8.06 2.55 1.41
C LEU A 138 -8.00 3.78 2.28
N VAL A 139 -8.45 3.63 3.51
CA VAL A 139 -8.40 4.72 4.47
C VAL A 139 -7.12 4.58 5.27
N GLY A 140 -6.14 5.43 4.97
CA GLY A 140 -4.91 5.53 5.75
C GLY A 140 -5.19 6.08 7.14
N ILE A 141 -4.80 5.30 8.15
CA ILE A 141 -4.95 5.58 9.58
C ILE A 141 -3.64 6.12 10.17
N TYR A 142 -2.51 5.97 9.47
CA TYR A 142 -1.20 6.41 9.92
C TYR A 142 -0.33 6.92 8.76
N ARG A 143 0.26 8.11 8.92
CA ARG A 143 1.34 8.58 8.05
C ARG A 143 2.63 7.93 8.56
N LEU A 144 3.16 6.95 7.84
CA LEU A 144 4.47 6.40 8.14
C LEU A 144 5.50 7.54 8.11
N PRO A 145 6.35 7.72 9.14
CA PRO A 145 7.49 8.62 9.02
C PRO A 145 8.40 8.05 7.93
N ALA A 146 8.89 8.91 7.02
CA ALA A 146 9.67 8.55 5.83
C ALA A 146 10.98 7.74 6.05
N ALA A 147 11.24 7.28 7.28
CA ALA A 147 12.48 6.62 7.70
C ALA A 147 12.27 5.31 8.48
N SER A 148 11.04 4.80 8.65
CA SER A 148 10.78 3.64 9.52
C SER A 148 11.11 2.29 8.88
N TYR A 149 11.10 2.16 7.55
CA TYR A 149 11.48 0.90 6.92
C TYR A 149 13.00 0.81 6.74
N ARG A 150 13.66 0.08 7.65
CA ARG A 150 15.02 -0.44 7.42
C ARG A 150 14.94 -1.91 6.98
N PRO A 151 15.29 -2.24 5.74
CA PRO A 151 15.37 -3.64 5.34
C PRO A 151 16.37 -4.37 6.24
N ARG A 152 15.97 -5.54 6.73
CA ARG A 152 16.79 -6.40 7.60
C ARG A 152 18.06 -6.78 6.82
N GLY A 153 19.16 -6.08 7.08
CA GLY A 153 20.43 -6.20 6.33
C GLY A 153 21.14 -4.88 6.03
N SER A 154 20.53 -3.71 6.25
CA SER A 154 21.27 -2.44 6.15
C SER A 154 22.22 -2.30 7.35
N THR A 155 23.48 -2.70 7.19
CA THR A 155 24.53 -2.24 8.09
C THR A 155 24.63 -0.73 7.95
N SER A 156 24.42 0.00 9.04
CA SER A 156 24.81 1.41 9.10
C SER A 156 26.29 1.51 8.74
N PRO A 157 26.73 2.45 7.89
CA PRO A 157 28.15 2.67 7.70
C PRO A 157 28.74 3.04 9.07
N SER A 158 29.56 2.14 9.60
CA SER A 158 30.31 2.36 10.83
C SER A 158 31.11 3.64 10.63
N SER A 159 30.92 4.58 11.55
CA SER A 159 31.60 5.87 11.59
C SER A 159 33.10 5.67 11.35
N ILE A 160 33.62 6.20 10.24
CA ILE A 160 35.07 6.28 10.02
C ILE A 160 35.62 7.15 11.15
N PRO A 161 36.50 6.66 12.03
CA PRO A 161 37.10 7.50 13.05
C PRO A 161 37.97 8.54 12.35
N SER A 162 37.66 9.81 12.58
CA SER A 162 38.44 10.96 12.14
C SER A 162 39.83 10.92 12.77
N GLY A 163 40.80 10.37 12.05
CA GLY A 163 42.21 10.47 12.39
C GLY A 163 42.72 11.88 12.10
N THR A 164 42.92 12.68 13.15
CA THR A 164 43.65 13.95 13.06
C THR A 164 45.10 13.66 12.71
N PRO A 165 45.69 14.24 11.64
CA PRO A 165 47.11 14.10 11.40
C PRO A 165 47.86 14.99 12.40
N SER A 166 48.49 14.36 13.39
CA SER A 166 49.39 15.01 14.34
C SER A 166 50.70 15.35 13.63
N SER A 167 50.92 16.64 13.42
CA SER A 167 52.15 17.24 12.90
C SER A 167 53.36 16.85 13.76
N LYS A 168 54.29 16.07 13.21
CA LYS A 168 55.65 15.97 13.74
C LYS A 168 56.61 16.78 12.86
N ARG A 169 57.33 17.68 13.54
CA ARG A 169 58.56 18.34 13.10
C ARG A 169 59.63 17.32 12.76
#